data_AF-A0A6A5AB40-F1
#
_entry.id   AF-A0A6A5AB40-F1
#
_cell.length_a   1.000
_cell.length_b   1.000
_cell.length_c   1.000
_cell.angle_alpha   90.00
_cell.angle_beta   90.00
_cell.angle_gamma   90.00
#
_symmetry.space_group_name_H-M   'P 1'
#
loop_
_entity.id
_entity.type
_entity.pdbx_description
1 polymer ?
#
loop_
_entity_poly.entity_id
_entity_poly.type
_entity_poly.pdbx_seq_one_letter_code
_entity_poly.pdbx_strand_id
1 'polypeptide(L)'
;MMDCLHVDEKWFFSTRVHKSNYLAHDEDPPHRTVKSKTFITKVMFLSAIARLRWDHDKGEWLDGKIGTWHFTERVPTLRGSRKRPAGTMVTNPVSVTREVYKTMLLDKVIPAIKAKWPKGETKGVIIQQDNSKPHIPPQTLASLLRVPAAGGPCK
;
A
#
# COMPACT_ATOMS: atom_id res chain seq x y z
N MET A 1 20.57 11.88 8.38
CA MET A 1 19.76 11.37 7.25
C MET A 1 18.78 10.32 7.78
N MET A 2 17.83 10.76 8.62
CA MET A 2 16.73 9.94 9.16
C MET A 2 15.35 10.43 8.71
N ASP A 3 15.32 11.53 7.96
CA ASP A 3 14.11 12.22 7.54
C ASP A 3 13.52 11.64 6.23
N CYS A 4 14.21 10.66 5.62
CA CYS A 4 13.78 10.05 4.36
C CYS A 4 12.87 8.85 4.59
N LEU A 5 11.75 8.85 3.88
CA LEU A 5 10.79 7.77 3.81
C LEU A 5 10.65 7.32 2.36
N HIS A 6 10.85 6.03 2.11
CA HIS A 6 10.78 5.45 0.78
C HIS A 6 9.37 4.93 0.52
N VAL A 7 8.84 5.26 -0.65
CA VAL A 7 7.57 4.74 -1.15
C VAL A 7 7.84 4.01 -2.46
N ASP A 8 7.31 2.80 -2.57
CA ASP A 8 7.47 1.97 -3.76
C ASP A 8 6.22 1.11 -4.01
N GLU A 9 5.95 0.83 -5.28
CA GLU A 9 4.91 -0.06 -5.74
C GLU A 9 5.43 -1.43 -6.13
N LYS A 10 4.73 -2.47 -5.69
CA LYS A 10 5.06 -3.84 -6.05
C LYS A 10 3.85 -4.68 -6.38
N TRP A 11 3.94 -5.42 -7.48
CA TRP A 11 2.95 -6.42 -7.87
C TRP A 11 3.10 -7.70 -7.07
N PHE A 12 2.00 -8.19 -6.51
CA PHE A 12 1.89 -9.49 -5.86
C PHE A 12 0.80 -10.32 -6.51
N PHE A 13 1.05 -11.63 -6.63
CA PHE A 13 0.00 -12.58 -7.02
C PHE A 13 -0.80 -12.99 -5.79
N SER A 14 -2.13 -13.04 -5.92
CA SER A 14 -3.02 -13.45 -4.83
C SER A 14 -2.74 -14.88 -4.34
N THR A 15 -2.15 -15.74 -5.18
CA THR A 15 -1.69 -17.07 -4.82
C THR A 15 -0.33 -17.33 -5.46
N ARG A 16 0.50 -18.19 -4.86
CA ARG A 16 1.76 -18.62 -5.48
C ARG A 16 1.50 -19.20 -6.86
N VAL A 17 2.28 -18.78 -7.85
CA VAL A 17 2.15 -19.26 -9.23
C VAL A 17 2.42 -20.76 -9.30
N HIS A 18 3.56 -21.16 -8.72
CA HIS A 18 3.96 -22.54 -8.52
C HIS A 18 3.94 -22.82 -7.01
N LYS A 19 3.23 -23.87 -6.61
CA LYS A 19 3.18 -24.34 -5.22
C LYS A 19 3.31 -25.85 -5.25
N SER A 20 4.42 -26.37 -4.73
CA SER A 20 4.53 -27.78 -4.34
C SER A 20 3.97 -27.92 -2.93
N ASN A 21 3.15 -28.95 -2.71
CA ASN A 21 2.72 -29.36 -1.39
C ASN A 21 3.18 -30.80 -1.22
N TYR A 22 3.72 -31.13 -0.05
CA TYR A 22 3.86 -32.51 0.38
C TYR A 22 2.55 -32.91 1.05
N LEU A 23 1.99 -34.04 0.65
CA LEU A 23 0.73 -34.56 1.18
C LEU A 23 1.01 -35.91 1.81
N ALA A 24 0.33 -36.20 2.92
CA ALA A 24 0.30 -37.56 3.45
C ALA A 24 -0.44 -38.49 2.47
N HIS A 25 -0.24 -39.81 2.61
CA HIS A 25 -0.81 -40.79 1.68
C HIS A 25 -2.34 -40.69 1.55
N ASP A 26 -3.02 -40.31 2.64
CA ASP A 26 -4.49 -40.25 2.71
C ASP A 26 -5.03 -38.81 2.74
N GLU A 27 -4.20 -37.81 2.40
CA GLU A 27 -4.60 -36.41 2.38
C GLU A 27 -5.02 -35.97 0.98
N ASP A 28 -6.25 -35.46 0.86
CA ASP A 28 -6.73 -34.89 -0.39
C ASP A 28 -5.92 -33.64 -0.78
N PRO A 29 -5.58 -33.49 -2.07
CA PRO A 29 -4.83 -32.32 -2.52
C PRO A 29 -5.62 -31.03 -2.27
N PRO A 30 -4.95 -29.96 -1.80
CA PRO A 30 -5.63 -28.71 -1.45
C PRO A 30 -6.33 -28.14 -2.69
N HIS A 31 -7.59 -27.78 -2.52
CA HIS A 31 -8.39 -27.21 -3.60
C HIS A 31 -7.78 -25.90 -4.11
N ARG A 32 -7.50 -25.83 -5.41
CA ARG A 32 -7.03 -24.61 -6.08
C ARG A 32 -8.14 -24.03 -6.94
N THR A 33 -8.63 -22.85 -6.56
CA THR A 33 -9.71 -22.15 -7.28
C THR A 33 -9.31 -21.71 -8.69
N VAL A 34 -8.02 -21.41 -8.91
CA VAL A 34 -7.48 -20.90 -10.18
C VAL A 34 -6.44 -21.87 -10.75
N LYS A 35 -6.68 -22.38 -11.96
CA LYS A 35 -5.84 -23.42 -12.56
C LYS A 35 -4.58 -22.92 -13.27
N SER A 36 -4.56 -21.71 -13.81
CA SER A 36 -3.42 -21.19 -14.58
C SER A 36 -2.98 -19.80 -14.12
N LYS A 37 -1.70 -19.48 -14.34
CA LYS A 37 -1.08 -18.19 -13.99
C LYS A 37 -1.85 -16.98 -14.54
N THR A 38 -2.37 -17.10 -15.76
CA THR A 38 -3.10 -16.05 -16.46
C THR A 38 -4.35 -15.60 -15.72
N PHE A 39 -5.00 -16.51 -15.00
CA PHE A 39 -6.20 -16.23 -14.24
C PHE A 39 -5.93 -15.89 -12.76
N ILE A 40 -4.66 -15.89 -12.31
CA ILE A 40 -4.33 -15.49 -10.95
C ILE A 40 -4.35 -13.98 -10.88
N THR A 41 -5.21 -13.44 -10.02
CA THR A 41 -5.29 -12.00 -9.76
C THR A 41 -3.93 -11.47 -9.31
N LYS A 42 -3.43 -10.48 -10.03
CA LYS A 42 -2.27 -9.67 -9.63
C LYS A 42 -2.78 -8.38 -8.99
N VAL A 43 -2.26 -8.06 -7.82
CA VAL A 43 -2.61 -6.85 -7.07
C VAL A 43 -1.35 -6.04 -6.86
N MET A 44 -1.40 -4.74 -7.16
CA MET A 44 -0.32 -3.81 -6.87
C MET A 44 -0.49 -3.29 -5.44
N PHE A 45 0.61 -3.24 -4.71
CA PHE A 45 0.68 -2.69 -3.36
C PHE A 45 1.64 -1.51 -3.32
N LEU A 46 1.25 -0.45 -2.63
CA LEU A 46 2.10 0.68 -2.27
C LEU A 46 2.60 0.46 -0.85
N SER A 47 3.90 0.49 -0.62
CA SER A 47 4.46 0.41 0.74
C SER A 47 5.29 1.63 1.07
N ALA A 48 5.13 2.14 2.30
CA ALA A 48 5.89 3.25 2.85
C ALA A 48 6.79 2.74 3.97
N ILE A 49 8.09 2.92 3.80
CA ILE A 49 9.11 2.43 4.73
C ILE A 49 10.10 3.56 5.06
N ALA A 50 10.23 3.85 6.35
CA ALA A 50 11.24 4.70 6.93
C ALA A 50 12.41 3.85 7.46
N ARG A 51 13.52 4.51 7.81
CA ARG A 51 14.62 3.82 8.49
C ARG A 51 14.23 3.43 9.91
N LEU A 52 14.75 2.29 10.36
CA LEU A 52 14.69 1.87 11.76
C LEU A 52 15.28 2.96 12.64
N ARG A 53 14.57 3.34 13.70
CA ARG A 53 15.05 4.35 14.66
C ARG A 53 14.37 4.24 16.01
N TRP A 54 15.00 4.81 17.03
CA TRP A 54 14.44 4.91 18.36
C TRP A 54 13.43 6.07 18.44
N ASP A 55 12.25 5.82 18.98
CA ASP A 55 11.23 6.82 19.28
C ASP A 55 11.33 7.21 20.75
N HIS A 56 11.87 8.40 21.02
CA HIS A 56 12.00 8.92 22.38
C HIS A 56 10.65 9.24 23.03
N ASP A 57 9.61 9.54 22.23
CA ASP A 57 8.29 9.88 22.76
C ASP A 57 7.55 8.64 23.28
N LYS A 58 7.80 7.48 22.65
CA LYS A 58 7.17 6.20 23.01
C LYS A 58 8.09 5.26 23.80
N GLY A 59 9.39 5.52 23.81
CA GLY A 59 10.39 4.65 24.43
C GLY A 59 10.53 3.29 23.74
N GLU A 60 10.32 3.23 22.42
CA GLU A 60 10.36 1.99 21.64
C GLU A 60 11.09 2.15 20.30
N TRP A 61 11.52 1.04 19.71
CA TRP A 61 12.08 1.03 18.35
C TRP A 61 10.98 1.06 17.30
N LEU A 62 11.01 2.05 16.42
CA LEU A 62 10.20 2.08 15.21
C LEU A 62 10.83 1.14 14.19
N ASP A 63 10.08 0.12 13.79
CA ASP A 63 10.46 -0.88 12.79
C ASP A 63 10.63 -0.32 11.36
N GLY A 64 10.34 0.98 11.18
CA GLY A 64 10.36 1.66 9.89
C GLY A 64 9.14 1.40 9.02
N LYS A 65 8.22 0.51 9.39
CA LYS A 65 7.08 0.15 8.56
C LYS A 65 5.91 1.09 8.82
N ILE A 66 5.74 2.05 7.91
CA ILE A 66 4.64 3.02 8.02
C ILE A 66 3.33 2.37 7.57
N GLY A 67 3.34 1.68 6.45
CA GLY A 67 2.16 0.96 5.99
C GLY A 67 2.30 0.35 4.62
N THR A 68 1.32 -0.48 4.28
CA THR A 68 1.17 -1.12 2.99
C THR A 68 -0.30 -1.06 2.58
N TRP A 69 -0.58 -0.53 1.40
CA TRP A 69 -1.92 -0.35 0.85
C TRP A 69 -2.02 -1.01 -0.52
N HIS A 70 -3.22 -1.43 -0.92
CA HIS A 70 -3.43 -2.11 -2.20
C HIS A 70 -4.30 -1.28 -3.15
N PHE A 71 -4.00 -1.37 -4.44
CA PHE A 71 -4.83 -0.79 -5.50
C PHE A 71 -5.90 -1.80 -5.93
N THR A 72 -6.99 -1.87 -5.17
CA THR A 72 -8.13 -2.74 -5.50
C THR A 72 -9.48 -2.07 -5.24
N GLU A 73 -10.48 -2.51 -5.97
CA GLU A 73 -11.89 -2.12 -5.79
C GLU A 73 -12.75 -3.37 -5.64
N ARG A 74 -13.83 -3.28 -4.85
CA ARG A 74 -14.82 -4.36 -4.78
C ARG A 74 -16.00 -3.99 -5.66
N VAL A 75 -16.20 -4.75 -6.73
CA VAL A 75 -17.30 -4.53 -7.68
C VAL A 75 -18.18 -5.79 -7.79
N PRO A 76 -19.50 -5.64 -7.94
CA PRO A 76 -20.39 -6.76 -8.21
C PRO A 76 -20.13 -7.32 -9.62
N THR A 77 -20.27 -8.63 -9.80
CA THR A 77 -20.25 -9.21 -11.14
C THR A 77 -21.41 -8.74 -11.98
N LEU A 78 -21.10 -8.19 -13.14
CA LEU A 78 -22.10 -7.95 -14.18
C LEU A 78 -22.54 -9.26 -14.86
N ARG A 79 -21.59 -10.18 -15.09
CA ARG A 79 -21.85 -11.45 -15.76
C ARG A 79 -21.86 -12.62 -14.78
N GLY A 80 -22.93 -13.40 -14.81
CA GLY A 80 -23.00 -14.70 -14.16
C GLY A 80 -22.16 -15.74 -14.89
N SER A 81 -21.57 -16.66 -14.15
CA SER A 81 -20.90 -17.86 -14.65
C SER A 81 -21.28 -19.06 -13.82
N ARG A 82 -21.02 -20.28 -14.31
CA ARG A 82 -21.33 -21.54 -13.61
C ARG A 82 -20.81 -21.60 -12.17
N LYS A 83 -19.74 -20.85 -11.85
CA LYS A 83 -19.09 -20.83 -10.52
C LYS A 83 -19.29 -19.53 -9.76
N ARG A 84 -19.98 -18.53 -10.33
CA ARG A 84 -20.10 -17.19 -9.76
C ARG A 84 -21.37 -16.53 -10.29
N PRO A 85 -22.46 -16.48 -9.50
CA PRO A 85 -23.69 -15.80 -9.92
C PRO A 85 -23.43 -14.30 -10.15
N ALA A 86 -24.27 -13.67 -10.97
CA ALA A 86 -24.26 -12.22 -11.13
C ALA A 86 -24.52 -11.54 -9.77
N GLY A 87 -23.90 -10.38 -9.53
CA GLY A 87 -23.97 -9.66 -8.26
C GLY A 87 -22.96 -10.10 -7.18
N THR A 88 -22.14 -11.13 -7.42
CA THR A 88 -21.11 -11.55 -6.46
C THR A 88 -20.01 -10.47 -6.37
N MET A 89 -19.83 -9.88 -5.18
CA MET A 89 -18.81 -8.88 -4.90
C MET A 89 -17.41 -9.48 -5.04
N VAL A 90 -16.57 -8.89 -5.89
CA VAL A 90 -15.19 -9.34 -6.09
C VAL A 90 -14.23 -8.18 -6.17
N THR A 91 -13.06 -8.46 -5.62
CA THR A 91 -11.92 -7.57 -5.60
C THR A 91 -11.20 -7.60 -6.95
N ASN A 92 -11.27 -6.51 -7.68
CA ASN A 92 -10.54 -6.31 -8.93
C ASN A 92 -9.34 -5.38 -8.68
N PRO A 93 -8.19 -5.64 -9.33
CA PRO A 93 -7.06 -4.72 -9.28
C PRO A 93 -7.36 -3.46 -10.09
N VAL A 94 -6.96 -2.32 -9.54
CA VAL A 94 -7.10 -1.01 -10.18
C VAL A 94 -5.76 -0.61 -10.80
N SER A 95 -5.80 -0.01 -11.99
CA SER A 95 -4.59 0.54 -12.62
C SER A 95 -4.12 1.79 -11.88
N VAL A 96 -2.81 1.91 -11.65
CA VAL A 96 -2.22 3.06 -10.95
C VAL A 96 -2.02 4.20 -11.93
N THR A 97 -3.02 5.09 -12.00
CA THR A 97 -2.91 6.39 -12.68
C THR A 97 -2.32 7.43 -11.73
N ARG A 98 -1.96 8.60 -12.27
CA ARG A 98 -1.47 9.72 -11.47
C ARG A 98 -2.48 10.19 -10.44
N GLU A 99 -3.79 10.23 -10.76
CA GLU A 99 -4.80 10.60 -9.77
C GLU A 99 -4.93 9.55 -8.67
N VAL A 100 -5.00 8.26 -9.04
CA VAL A 100 -5.13 7.15 -8.08
C VAL A 100 -3.94 7.09 -7.14
N TYR A 101 -2.73 7.30 -7.66
CA TYR A 101 -1.51 7.38 -6.86
C TYR A 101 -1.56 8.59 -5.91
N LYS A 102 -1.93 9.77 -6.42
CA LYS A 102 -2.07 11.00 -5.63
C LYS A 102 -3.08 10.83 -4.48
N THR A 103 -4.25 10.27 -4.75
CA THR A 103 -5.27 10.02 -3.72
C THR A 103 -4.76 9.03 -2.68
N MET A 104 -4.03 7.98 -3.09
CA MET A 104 -3.42 7.05 -2.15
C MET A 104 -2.41 7.74 -1.22
N LEU A 105 -1.56 8.63 -1.75
CA LEU A 105 -0.63 9.40 -0.94
C LEU A 105 -1.35 10.31 0.06
N LEU A 106 -2.36 11.04 -0.39
CA LEU A 106 -3.07 12.03 0.44
C LEU A 106 -3.96 11.39 1.51
N ASP A 107 -4.71 10.35 1.13
CA ASP A 107 -5.74 9.78 1.99
C ASP A 107 -5.20 8.69 2.91
N LYS A 108 -4.09 8.05 2.54
CA LYS A 108 -3.56 6.89 3.25
C LYS A 108 -2.12 7.10 3.75
N VAL A 109 -1.19 7.44 2.87
CA VAL A 109 0.23 7.47 3.21
C VAL A 109 0.56 8.63 4.16
N ILE A 110 0.22 9.86 3.79
CA ILE A 110 0.53 11.05 4.59
C ILE A 110 -0.12 11.00 5.99
N PRO A 111 -1.41 10.61 6.14
CA PRO A 111 -2.01 10.41 7.45
C PRO A 111 -1.29 9.34 8.28
N ALA A 112 -0.89 8.22 7.67
CA ALA A 112 -0.15 7.18 8.38
C ALA A 112 1.24 7.63 8.81
N ILE A 113 1.93 8.44 7.99
CA ILE A 113 3.18 9.10 8.37
C ILE A 113 2.92 9.96 9.60
N LYS A 114 1.98 10.90 9.54
CA LYS A 114 1.68 11.81 10.67
C LYS A 114 1.32 11.06 11.97
N ALA A 115 0.64 9.92 11.86
CA ALA A 115 0.25 9.12 13.03
C ALA A 115 1.42 8.33 13.65
N LYS A 116 2.34 7.82 12.82
CA LYS A 116 3.45 6.97 13.27
C LYS A 116 4.77 7.70 13.46
N TRP A 117 4.91 8.91 12.92
CA TRP A 117 6.15 9.67 13.00
C TRP A 117 6.33 10.27 14.40
N PRO A 118 7.50 10.11 15.05
CA PRO A 118 7.83 10.75 16.32
C PRO A 118 7.64 12.25 16.27
N LYS A 119 7.04 12.79 17.33
CA LYS A 119 6.64 14.20 17.44
C LYS A 119 7.81 15.07 17.91
N GLY A 120 8.79 14.49 18.60
CA GLY A 120 10.02 15.16 19.00
C GLY A 120 10.93 15.58 17.85
N GLU A 121 10.67 15.13 16.61
CA GLU A 121 11.50 15.45 15.46
C GLU A 121 11.01 16.72 14.75
N THR A 122 11.85 17.76 14.74
CA THR A 122 11.52 19.07 14.16
C THR A 122 11.74 19.13 12.64
N LYS A 123 12.36 18.11 12.05
CA LYS A 123 12.65 18.05 10.63
C LYS A 123 11.46 17.51 9.85
N GLY A 124 11.18 18.14 8.71
CA GLY A 124 10.17 17.66 7.78
C GLY A 124 10.55 16.31 7.17
N VAL A 125 9.53 15.48 6.89
CA VAL A 125 9.71 14.18 6.24
C VAL A 125 9.89 14.35 4.73
N ILE A 126 10.94 13.77 4.19
CA ILE A 126 11.22 13.70 2.75
C ILE A 126 10.68 12.38 2.23
N ILE A 127 9.66 12.43 1.36
CA ILE A 127 9.15 11.26 0.67
C ILE A 127 9.98 11.03 -0.59
N GLN A 128 10.65 9.89 -0.66
CA GLN A 128 11.41 9.42 -1.80
C GLN A 128 10.60 8.38 -2.57
N GLN A 129 10.50 8.58 -3.89
CA GLN A 129 9.80 7.73 -4.86
C GLN A 129 10.68 7.63 -6.13
N ASP A 130 10.42 6.67 -7.00
CA ASP A 130 11.11 6.55 -8.29
C ASP A 130 10.56 7.56 -9.33
N ASN A 131 11.09 7.54 -10.56
CA ASN A 131 10.63 8.42 -11.65
C ASN A 131 9.58 7.75 -12.57
N SER A 132 8.68 6.95 -12.00
CA SER A 132 7.58 6.34 -12.74
C SER A 132 6.57 7.40 -13.23
N LYS A 133 5.99 7.20 -14.42
CA LYS A 133 5.04 8.14 -15.06
C LYS A 133 3.87 8.60 -14.15
N PRO A 134 3.20 7.73 -13.37
CA PRO A 134 2.15 8.14 -12.45
C PRO A 134 2.64 8.98 -11.26
N HIS A 135 3.95 9.04 -10.99
CA HIS A 135 4.47 9.78 -9.85
C HIS A 135 4.33 11.28 -10.04
N ILE A 136 4.10 11.94 -8.91
CA ILE A 136 3.96 13.39 -8.88
C ILE A 136 5.37 13.98 -8.87
N PRO A 137 5.69 14.92 -9.78
CA PRO A 137 6.98 15.60 -9.75
C PRO A 137 7.24 16.22 -8.37
N PRO A 138 8.49 16.19 -7.85
CA PRO A 138 8.82 16.70 -6.53
C PRO A 138 8.32 18.13 -6.25
N GLN A 139 8.30 18.97 -7.30
CA GLN A 139 7.82 20.36 -7.27
C GLN A 139 6.34 20.48 -6.87
N THR A 140 5.51 19.49 -7.22
CA THR A 140 4.07 19.45 -6.89
C THR A 140 3.80 18.76 -5.55
N LEU A 141 4.72 17.92 -5.06
CA LEU A 141 4.59 17.23 -3.77
C LEU A 141 4.97 18.14 -2.59
N ALA A 142 5.99 19.00 -2.78
CA ALA A 142 6.45 19.95 -1.77
C ALA A 142 5.36 20.94 -1.31
N SER A 143 4.44 21.33 -2.19
CA SER A 143 3.30 22.18 -1.85
C SER A 143 2.21 21.44 -1.06
N LEU A 144 2.13 20.12 -1.15
CA LEU A 144 1.14 19.28 -0.43
C LEU A 144 1.62 18.89 0.98
N LEU A 145 2.94 18.73 1.17
CA LEU A 145 3.54 18.37 2.47
C LEU A 145 3.77 19.57 3.39
N ARG A 146 3.81 20.80 2.86
CA ARG A 146 3.98 22.04 3.63
C ARG A 146 2.63 22.54 4.17
N VAL A 147 1.91 21.68 4.89
CA VAL A 147 0.79 22.14 5.72
C VAL A 147 1.42 22.69 7.01
N PRO A 148 1.20 23.98 7.37
CA PRO A 148 1.75 24.54 8.58
C PRO A 148 1.25 23.73 9.79
N ALA A 149 2.13 23.51 10.77
CA ALA A 149 1.70 23.10 12.10
C ALA A 149 0.61 24.08 12.53
N ALA A 150 -0.55 23.54 12.92
CA ALA A 150 -1.69 24.35 13.32
C ALA A 150 -1.24 25.36 14.39
N GLY A 151 -1.14 26.63 14.00
CA GLY A 151 -1.11 27.74 14.94
C GLY A 151 -2.46 27.75 15.63
N GLY A 152 -2.50 27.33 16.89
CA GLY A 152 -3.67 27.51 17.74
C GLY A 152 -4.03 29.00 17.79
N PRO A 153 -5.32 29.36 17.77
CA PRO A 153 -5.72 30.74 17.95
C PRO A 153 -5.29 31.19 19.36
N CYS A 154 -4.46 32.22 19.41
CA CYS A 154 -4.22 33.00 20.61
C CYS A 154 -5.54 33.68 20.99
N LYS A 155 -6.11 33.30 22.13
CA LYS A 155 -7.04 34.11 22.93
C LYS A 155 -6.71 33.88 24.39
#